data_AF-A0A1N6RMC5-F1
#
_entry.id   AF-A0A1N6RMC5-F1
#
_cell.length_a   1.000
_cell.length_b   1.000
_cell.length_c   1.000
_cell.angle_alpha   90.00
_cell.angle_beta   90.00
_cell.angle_gamma   90.00
#
_symmetry.space_group_name_H-M   'P 1'
#
loop_
_entity.id
_entity.type
_entity.pdbx_description
1 polymer ?
#
loop_
_entity_poly.entity_id
_entity_poly.type
_entity_poly.pdbx_seq_one_letter_code
_entity_poly.pdbx_strand_id
1 'polypeptide(L)'
;MVVAGTFLPAATGLYWQGDQLLNWLPLGACAGGFLAALLVYTLSGGSRLTPLRMILTGVICAAILSALVTGVLALWGQAHTETLVSWLAGSLHGRSWQHLEVIMPWSLAGLLGAVLVLKPLSLLRLNDEQVLGLGLNLGRWRAAILLLATLLAASAVAVAGPIGFVGLVVPHMARRLVAGFLPGQLMVAAVIGSLLVSLADLVGRVVVQPFELPVGVLCALLGVPAFLYLLRRQPG
;
A
#
# COMPACT_ATOMS: atom_id res chain seq x y z
N MET A 1 3.56 -0.81 12.76
CA MET A 1 2.72 -1.90 13.31
C MET A 1 3.26 -3.30 13.00
N VAL A 2 3.95 -3.52 11.86
CA VAL A 2 4.78 -4.73 11.60
C VAL A 2 5.72 -5.02 12.78
N VAL A 3 6.44 -3.98 13.20
CA VAL A 3 7.38 -4.06 14.32
C VAL A 3 6.67 -4.32 15.65
N ALA A 4 5.40 -3.89 15.80
CA ALA A 4 4.61 -4.14 17.00
C ALA A 4 4.20 -5.62 17.14
N GLY A 5 3.82 -6.25 16.02
CA GLY A 5 3.40 -7.66 15.96
C GLY A 5 4.55 -8.65 16.17
N THR A 6 5.80 -8.24 15.91
CA THR A 6 7.00 -9.04 16.20
C THR A 6 7.43 -9.02 17.67
N PHE A 7 6.75 -8.27 18.56
CA PHE A 7 7.10 -8.23 20.00
C PHE A 7 6.41 -9.26 20.87
N LEU A 8 5.29 -9.84 20.45
CA LEU A 8 4.61 -10.89 21.22
C LEU A 8 5.54 -12.10 21.49
N PRO A 9 6.45 -12.51 20.58
CA PRO A 9 7.43 -13.55 20.85
C PRO A 9 8.72 -13.07 21.54
N ALA A 10 9.07 -11.79 21.45
CA ALA A 10 10.30 -11.28 22.06
C ALA A 10 10.22 -11.20 23.60
N ALA A 11 9.01 -11.04 24.14
CA ALA A 11 8.76 -11.02 25.59
C ALA A 11 8.85 -12.42 26.25
N THR A 12 8.86 -13.51 25.47
CA THR A 12 8.87 -14.89 26.00
C THR A 12 10.26 -15.54 26.01
N GLY A 13 11.33 -14.80 25.70
CA GLY A 13 12.71 -15.30 25.79
C GLY A 13 13.09 -16.36 24.75
N LEU A 14 12.25 -16.61 23.75
CA LEU A 14 12.64 -17.42 22.59
C LEU A 14 13.37 -16.53 21.58
N TYR A 15 14.69 -16.64 21.55
CA TYR A 15 15.52 -16.25 20.42
C TYR A 15 15.13 -17.15 19.22
N TRP A 16 14.06 -16.78 18.51
CA TRP A 16 13.69 -17.43 17.26
C TRP A 16 14.77 -17.12 16.22
N GLN A 17 15.32 -18.18 15.61
CA GLN A 17 16.30 -18.09 14.53
C GLN A 17 15.77 -17.15 13.42
N GLY A 18 16.62 -16.22 12.95
CA GLY A 18 16.24 -15.09 12.07
C GLY A 18 15.45 -15.46 10.81
N ASP A 19 15.62 -16.67 10.28
CA ASP A 19 14.87 -17.20 9.12
C ASP A 19 13.37 -17.27 9.36
N GLN A 20 13.00 -17.49 10.61
CA GLN A 20 11.65 -17.87 10.96
C GLN A 20 10.82 -16.58 11.24
N LEU A 21 11.45 -15.49 11.67
CA LEU A 21 10.88 -14.14 11.72
C LEU A 21 10.52 -13.59 10.33
N LEU A 22 11.32 -13.91 9.30
CA LEU A 22 11.08 -13.47 7.92
C LEU A 22 9.80 -14.08 7.32
N ASN A 23 9.41 -15.28 7.77
CA ASN A 23 8.17 -15.94 7.34
C ASN A 23 6.90 -15.32 7.94
N TRP A 24 6.97 -14.79 9.16
CA TRP A 24 5.84 -14.12 9.82
C TRP A 24 5.72 -12.64 9.47
N LEU A 25 6.78 -12.04 8.93
CA LEU A 25 6.84 -10.62 8.58
C LEU A 25 5.70 -10.19 7.64
N PRO A 26 5.34 -10.96 6.58
CA PRO A 26 4.21 -10.63 5.73
C PRO A 26 2.86 -10.64 6.47
N LEU A 27 2.62 -11.62 7.35
CA LEU A 27 1.38 -11.72 8.12
C LEU A 27 1.26 -10.57 9.12
N GLY A 28 2.35 -10.24 9.83
CA GLY A 28 2.42 -9.10 10.75
C GLY A 28 2.23 -7.76 10.02
N ALA A 29 2.74 -7.64 8.80
CA ALA A 29 2.53 -6.47 7.94
C ALA A 29 1.09 -6.33 7.49
N CYS A 30 0.46 -7.42 7.03
CA CYS A 30 -0.95 -7.43 6.66
C CYS A 30 -1.84 -7.02 7.84
N ALA A 31 -1.70 -7.70 8.98
CA ALA A 31 -2.48 -7.41 10.19
C ALA A 31 -2.26 -5.97 10.67
N GLY A 32 -1.00 -5.51 10.68
CA GLY A 32 -0.65 -4.15 11.04
C GLY A 32 -1.24 -3.09 10.10
N GLY A 33 -1.29 -3.37 8.79
CA GLY A 33 -1.92 -2.51 7.80
C GLY A 33 -3.43 -2.38 8.01
N PHE A 34 -4.11 -3.51 8.26
CA PHE A 34 -5.54 -3.52 8.57
C PHE A 34 -5.87 -2.77 9.85
N LEU A 35 -5.11 -3.00 10.91
CA LEU A 35 -5.30 -2.31 12.18
C LEU A 35 -5.04 -0.80 12.05
N ALA A 36 -4.02 -0.40 11.29
CA ALA A 36 -3.77 1.02 11.00
C ALA A 36 -4.92 1.65 10.21
N ALA A 37 -5.43 0.97 9.18
CA ALA A 37 -6.57 1.46 8.39
C ALA A 37 -7.84 1.57 9.25
N LEU A 38 -8.09 0.59 10.13
CA LEU A 38 -9.21 0.62 11.06
C LEU A 38 -9.09 1.78 12.04
N LEU A 39 -7.91 2.02 12.60
CA LEU A 39 -7.64 3.16 13.48
C LEU A 39 -7.90 4.50 12.75
N VAL A 40 -7.40 4.65 11.52
CA VAL A 40 -7.65 5.86 10.74
C VAL A 40 -9.14 6.04 10.45
N TYR A 41 -9.84 4.96 10.09
CA TYR A 41 -11.27 5.01 9.81
C TYR A 41 -12.11 5.39 11.05
N THR A 42 -11.82 4.81 12.21
CA THR A 42 -12.56 5.12 13.45
C THR A 42 -12.28 6.54 13.94
N LEU A 43 -11.01 6.97 13.93
CA LEU A 43 -10.60 8.31 14.37
C LEU A 43 -11.06 9.43 13.43
N SER A 44 -11.20 9.12 12.13
CA SER A 44 -11.68 10.09 11.13
C SER A 44 -13.20 10.29 11.15
N GLY A 45 -13.95 9.57 12.00
CA GLY A 45 -15.39 9.74 12.18
C GLY A 45 -16.26 8.65 11.55
N GLY A 46 -15.66 7.56 11.08
CA GLY A 46 -16.37 6.37 10.60
C GLY A 46 -17.38 6.69 9.49
N SER A 47 -18.67 6.43 9.74
CA SER A 47 -19.72 6.61 8.72
C SER A 47 -20.00 8.08 8.34
N ARG A 48 -19.56 9.05 9.14
CA ARG A 48 -19.67 10.50 8.86
C ARG A 48 -18.32 11.11 8.45
N LEU A 49 -17.43 10.33 7.85
CA LEU A 49 -16.11 10.80 7.44
C LEU A 49 -16.21 11.92 6.39
N THR A 50 -15.39 12.95 6.56
CA THR A 50 -15.08 13.92 5.49
C THR A 50 -13.71 13.57 4.89
N PRO A 51 -13.50 13.77 3.57
CA PRO A 51 -12.22 13.44 2.94
C PRO A 51 -11.03 14.14 3.61
N LEU A 52 -11.19 15.42 3.95
CA LEU A 52 -10.14 16.21 4.59
C LEU A 52 -9.75 15.64 5.97
N ARG A 53 -10.73 15.32 6.81
CA ARG A 53 -10.46 14.75 8.15
C ARG A 53 -9.76 13.40 8.02
N MET A 54 -10.18 12.56 7.07
CA MET A 54 -9.55 11.26 6.85
C MET A 54 -8.10 11.39 6.40
N ILE A 55 -7.80 12.34 5.50
CA ILE A 55 -6.41 12.61 5.06
C ILE A 55 -5.56 13.06 6.26
N LEU A 56 -6.04 14.03 7.04
CA LEU A 56 -5.30 14.54 8.21
C LEU A 56 -5.07 13.46 9.27
N THR A 57 -6.10 12.70 9.62
CA THR A 57 -5.98 11.57 10.56
C THR A 57 -4.98 10.53 10.04
N GLY A 58 -5.03 10.21 8.75
CA GLY A 58 -4.07 9.29 8.12
C GLY A 58 -2.62 9.77 8.25
N VAL A 59 -2.35 11.04 7.96
CA VAL A 59 -1.01 11.63 8.09
C VAL A 59 -0.52 11.60 9.53
N ILE A 60 -1.37 11.95 10.50
CA ILE A 60 -1.03 11.92 11.93
C ILE A 60 -0.71 10.49 12.38
N CYS A 61 -1.58 9.53 12.05
CA CYS A 61 -1.35 8.12 12.38
C CYS A 61 -0.07 7.58 11.74
N ALA A 62 0.19 7.93 10.48
CA ALA A 62 1.42 7.54 9.78
C ALA A 62 2.67 8.11 10.47
N ALA A 63 2.64 9.37 10.90
CA ALA A 63 3.75 10.00 11.63
C ALA A 63 4.02 9.32 12.98
N ILE A 64 2.98 9.04 13.77
CA ILE A 64 3.09 8.32 15.05
C ILE A 64 3.65 6.91 14.83
N LEU A 65 3.09 6.16 13.87
CA LEU A 65 3.56 4.81 13.56
C LEU A 65 5.01 4.81 13.06
N SER A 66 5.40 5.80 12.28
CA SER A 66 6.79 5.96 11.81
C SER A 66 7.74 6.25 12.98
N ALA A 67 7.36 7.14 13.90
CA ALA A 67 8.14 7.43 15.11
C ALA A 67 8.31 6.17 15.98
N LEU A 68 7.26 5.37 16.13
CA LEU A 68 7.33 4.08 16.84
C LEU A 68 8.29 3.11 16.14
N VAL A 69 8.21 2.97 14.81
CA VAL A 69 9.13 2.10 14.06
C VAL A 69 10.58 2.55 14.26
N THR A 70 10.87 3.85 14.15
CA THR A 70 12.21 4.41 14.37
C THR A 70 12.69 4.18 15.80
N GLY A 71 11.83 4.39 16.80
CA GLY A 71 12.16 4.16 18.21
C GLY A 71 12.51 2.70 18.49
N VAL A 72 11.78 1.76 17.90
CA VAL A 72 12.11 0.33 18.03
C VAL A 72 13.44 0.00 17.35
N LEU A 73 13.65 0.48 16.12
CA LEU A 73 14.90 0.25 15.40
C LEU A 73 16.11 0.74 16.20
N ALA A 74 15.97 1.86 16.90
CA ALA A 74 17.01 2.38 17.79
C ALA A 74 17.32 1.44 18.98
N LEU A 75 16.34 0.67 19.46
CA LEU A 75 16.49 -0.26 20.59
C LEU A 75 17.01 -1.65 20.18
N TRP A 76 16.78 -2.08 18.93
CA TRP A 76 17.10 -3.44 18.45
C TRP A 76 18.57 -3.68 18.07
N GLY A 77 19.41 -2.63 18.05
CA GLY A 77 20.82 -2.74 17.70
C GLY A 77 21.07 -3.06 16.22
N GLN A 78 22.35 -3.24 15.84
CA GLN A 78 22.79 -3.28 14.43
C GLN A 78 22.53 -4.60 13.68
N ALA A 79 22.22 -5.70 14.37
CA ALA A 79 22.28 -7.05 13.80
C ALA A 79 21.29 -7.32 12.64
N HIS A 80 20.21 -6.54 12.51
CA HIS A 80 19.18 -6.74 11.47
C HIS A 80 18.77 -5.44 10.77
N THR A 81 19.55 -4.36 10.94
CA THR A 81 19.19 -3.04 10.40
C THR A 81 19.18 -3.03 8.88
N GLU A 82 20.12 -3.71 8.22
CA GLU A 82 20.21 -3.73 6.75
C GLU A 82 18.98 -4.37 6.09
N THR A 83 18.54 -5.52 6.58
CA THR A 83 17.34 -6.22 6.08
C THR A 83 16.08 -5.38 6.26
N LEU A 84 15.94 -4.73 7.41
CA LEU A 84 14.79 -3.86 7.70
C LEU A 84 14.81 -2.58 6.86
N VAL A 85 15.98 -1.96 6.68
CA VAL A 85 16.14 -0.79 5.82
C VAL A 85 15.83 -1.13 4.36
N SER A 86 16.30 -2.28 3.87
CA SER A 86 15.97 -2.79 2.54
C SER A 86 14.46 -3.03 2.37
N TRP A 87 13.81 -3.63 3.37
CA TRP A 87 12.35 -3.81 3.35
C TRP A 87 11.61 -2.47 3.36
N LEU A 88 12.01 -1.53 4.22
CA LEU A 88 11.42 -0.18 4.31
C LEU A 88 11.65 0.66 3.05
N ALA A 89 12.71 0.40 2.29
CA ALA A 89 12.96 1.04 1.01
C ALA A 89 12.08 0.49 -0.13
N GLY A 90 11.38 -0.64 0.09
CA GLY A 90 10.56 -1.32 -0.91
C GLY A 90 11.43 -2.09 -1.90
N SER A 91 11.56 -3.40 -1.70
CA SER A 91 12.45 -4.27 -2.49
C SER A 91 11.83 -5.63 -2.79
N LEU A 92 12.02 -6.08 -4.02
CA LEU A 92 11.69 -7.43 -4.49
C LEU A 92 12.91 -8.36 -4.47
N HIS A 93 14.01 -7.93 -3.83
CA HIS A 93 15.16 -8.79 -3.59
C HIS A 93 14.79 -9.96 -2.66
N GLY A 94 15.34 -11.14 -2.94
CA GLY A 94 15.15 -12.33 -2.11
C GLY A 94 13.72 -12.90 -2.11
N ARG A 95 12.88 -12.57 -3.10
CA ARG A 95 11.51 -13.09 -3.17
C ARG A 95 11.42 -14.44 -3.89
N SER A 96 10.73 -15.38 -3.24
CA SER A 96 10.53 -16.77 -3.66
C SER A 96 9.05 -17.08 -3.86
N TRP A 97 8.77 -18.26 -4.44
CA TRP A 97 7.41 -18.77 -4.64
C TRP A 97 6.61 -18.91 -3.33
N GLN A 98 7.26 -19.19 -2.21
CA GLN A 98 6.61 -19.27 -0.90
C GLN A 98 5.96 -17.94 -0.51
N HIS A 99 6.62 -16.80 -0.81
CA HIS A 99 6.04 -15.48 -0.54
C HIS A 99 4.82 -15.21 -1.43
N LEU A 100 4.84 -15.69 -2.68
CA LEU A 100 3.70 -15.59 -3.60
C LEU A 100 2.50 -16.36 -3.05
N GLU A 101 2.70 -17.61 -2.63
CA GLU A 101 1.64 -18.48 -2.09
C GLU A 101 0.94 -17.84 -0.88
N VAL A 102 1.70 -17.15 -0.02
CA VAL A 102 1.17 -16.45 1.14
C VAL A 102 0.27 -15.27 0.76
N ILE A 103 0.60 -14.49 -0.28
CA ILE A 103 -0.16 -13.29 -0.67
C ILE A 103 -1.24 -13.54 -1.71
N MET A 104 -1.13 -14.63 -2.47
CA MET A 104 -2.01 -14.97 -3.59
C MET A 104 -3.49 -15.03 -3.19
N PRO A 105 -3.93 -15.72 -2.12
CA PRO A 105 -5.35 -15.79 -1.77
C PRO A 105 -5.92 -14.41 -1.41
N TRP A 106 -5.16 -13.59 -0.69
CA TRP A 106 -5.58 -12.23 -0.29
C TRP A 106 -5.66 -11.28 -1.47
N SER A 107 -4.67 -11.33 -2.35
CA SER A 107 -4.62 -10.50 -3.55
C SER A 107 -5.73 -10.88 -4.53
N LEU A 108 -6.00 -12.17 -4.72
CA LEU A 108 -7.09 -12.65 -5.55
C LEU A 108 -8.46 -12.29 -4.97
N ALA A 109 -8.67 -12.47 -3.66
CA ALA A 109 -9.90 -12.06 -2.99
C ALA A 109 -10.13 -10.54 -3.11
N GLY A 110 -9.09 -9.73 -2.95
CA GLY A 110 -9.15 -8.29 -3.15
C GLY A 110 -9.48 -7.89 -4.59
N LEU A 111 -8.89 -8.56 -5.59
CA LEU A 111 -9.16 -8.33 -7.01
C LEU A 111 -10.60 -8.70 -7.37
N LEU A 112 -11.08 -9.85 -6.91
CA LEU A 112 -12.47 -10.27 -7.11
C LEU A 112 -13.44 -9.29 -6.45
N GLY A 113 -13.16 -8.88 -5.21
CA GLY A 113 -13.97 -7.87 -4.53
C GLY A 113 -13.94 -6.51 -5.25
N ALA A 114 -12.82 -6.13 -5.88
CA ALA A 114 -12.72 -4.90 -6.67
C ALA A 114 -13.74 -4.88 -7.83
N VAL A 115 -13.94 -6.04 -8.48
CA VAL A 115 -14.97 -6.21 -9.52
C VAL A 115 -16.38 -6.06 -8.94
N LEU A 116 -16.64 -6.63 -7.76
CA LEU A 116 -17.96 -6.54 -7.11
C LEU A 116 -18.33 -5.10 -6.71
N VAL A 117 -17.34 -4.28 -6.36
CA VAL A 117 -17.56 -2.88 -5.95
C VAL A 117 -17.50 -1.88 -7.11
N LEU A 118 -17.39 -2.32 -8.36
CA LEU A 118 -17.32 -1.44 -9.53
C LEU A 118 -18.49 -0.46 -9.65
N LYS A 119 -19.72 -0.94 -9.48
CA LYS A 119 -20.92 -0.10 -9.54
C LYS A 119 -20.93 0.98 -8.46
N PRO A 120 -20.83 0.64 -7.15
CA PRO A 120 -20.80 1.66 -6.10
C PRO A 120 -19.59 2.58 -6.22
N LEU A 121 -18.42 2.09 -6.64
CA LEU A 121 -17.23 2.92 -6.90
C LEU A 121 -17.45 3.92 -8.03
N SER A 122 -18.22 3.55 -9.07
CA SER A 122 -18.61 4.46 -10.15
C SER A 122 -19.55 5.56 -9.65
N LEU A 123 -20.51 5.20 -8.80
CA LEU A 123 -21.46 6.16 -8.22
C LEU A 123 -20.79 7.13 -7.26
N LEU A 124 -19.77 6.70 -6.50
CA LEU A 124 -19.00 7.57 -5.60
C LEU A 124 -18.11 8.61 -6.34
N ARG A 125 -18.12 8.63 -7.67
CA ARG A 125 -17.54 9.73 -8.47
C ARG A 125 -18.47 10.94 -8.57
N LEU A 126 -19.75 10.74 -8.29
CA LEU A 126 -20.76 11.78 -8.21
C LEU A 126 -20.64 12.52 -6.87
N ASN A 127 -21.29 13.68 -6.77
CA ASN A 127 -21.35 14.43 -5.53
C ASN A 127 -22.19 13.67 -4.48
N ASP A 128 -21.89 13.86 -3.19
CA ASP A 128 -22.55 13.16 -2.08
C ASP A 128 -24.08 13.27 -2.14
N GLU A 129 -24.61 14.44 -2.53
CA GLU A 129 -26.06 14.66 -2.70
C GLU A 129 -26.67 13.76 -3.79
N GLN A 130 -25.98 13.60 -4.93
CA GLN A 130 -26.43 12.74 -6.03
C GLN A 130 -26.41 11.27 -5.62
N VAL A 131 -25.40 10.86 -4.85
CA VAL A 131 -25.28 9.48 -4.34
C VAL A 131 -26.35 9.17 -3.29
N LEU A 132 -26.64 10.12 -2.39
CA LEU A 132 -27.72 10.00 -1.41
C LEU A 132 -29.09 9.90 -2.09
N GLY A 133 -29.33 10.69 -3.14
CA GLY A 133 -30.56 10.63 -3.94
C GLY A 133 -30.81 9.27 -4.61
N LEU A 134 -29.74 8.50 -4.85
CA LEU A 134 -29.81 7.13 -5.40
C LEU A 134 -30.00 6.04 -4.32
N GLY A 135 -30.18 6.42 -3.04
CA GLY A 135 -30.40 5.50 -1.93
C GLY A 135 -29.15 4.75 -1.45
N LEU A 136 -27.96 5.17 -1.92
CA LEU A 136 -26.72 4.49 -1.62
C LEU A 136 -26.15 4.98 -0.27
N ASN A 137 -25.86 4.05 0.63
CA ASN A 137 -25.26 4.39 1.92
C ASN A 137 -23.77 4.71 1.76
N LEU A 138 -23.44 6.00 1.64
CA LEU A 138 -22.08 6.51 1.46
C LEU A 138 -21.08 5.94 2.48
N GLY A 139 -21.45 5.95 3.77
CA GLY A 139 -20.57 5.50 4.84
C GLY A 139 -20.18 4.02 4.68
N ARG A 140 -21.17 3.16 4.41
CA ARG A 140 -20.92 1.71 4.22
C ARG A 140 -20.04 1.43 3.01
N TRP A 141 -20.32 2.06 1.87
CA TRP A 141 -19.55 1.80 0.65
C TRP A 141 -18.16 2.41 0.67
N ARG A 142 -17.99 3.60 1.26
CA ARG A 142 -16.66 4.17 1.53
C ARG A 142 -15.85 3.23 2.41
N ALA A 143 -16.42 2.74 3.51
CA ALA A 143 -15.74 1.78 4.39
C ALA A 143 -15.37 0.49 3.66
N ALA A 144 -16.29 -0.10 2.89
CA ALA A 144 -16.04 -1.33 2.15
C ALA A 144 -14.92 -1.17 1.11
N ILE A 145 -14.93 -0.08 0.35
CA ILE A 145 -13.89 0.22 -0.65
C ILE A 145 -12.55 0.49 0.02
N LEU A 146 -12.54 1.19 1.16
CA LEU A 146 -11.32 1.42 1.93
C LEU A 146 -10.73 0.12 2.48
N LEU A 147 -11.55 -0.77 3.03
CA LEU A 147 -11.11 -2.08 3.51
C LEU A 147 -10.56 -2.93 2.37
N LEU A 148 -11.20 -2.89 1.20
CA LEU A 148 -10.75 -3.62 0.02
C LEU A 148 -9.42 -3.05 -0.54
N ALA A 149 -9.31 -1.73 -0.63
CA ALA A 149 -8.06 -1.07 -1.02
C ALA A 149 -6.94 -1.37 -0.01
N THR A 150 -7.27 -1.40 1.28
CA THR A 150 -6.33 -1.78 2.35
C THR A 150 -5.90 -3.23 2.21
N LEU A 151 -6.81 -4.16 1.94
CA LEU A 151 -6.49 -5.58 1.72
C LEU A 151 -5.47 -5.75 0.60
N LEU A 152 -5.72 -5.13 -0.56
CA LEU A 152 -4.83 -5.17 -1.71
C LEU A 152 -3.48 -4.49 -1.46
N ALA A 153 -3.48 -3.34 -0.79
CA ALA A 153 -2.25 -2.62 -0.47
C ALA A 153 -1.42 -3.39 0.57
N ALA A 154 -2.07 -3.91 1.61
CA ALA A 154 -1.43 -4.65 2.68
C ALA A 154 -0.83 -5.97 2.18
N SER A 155 -1.53 -6.70 1.30
CA SER A 155 -0.98 -7.93 0.70
C SER A 155 0.26 -7.64 -0.14
N ALA A 156 0.28 -6.54 -0.91
CA ALA A 156 1.45 -6.14 -1.68
C ALA A 156 2.63 -5.69 -0.79
N VAL A 157 2.35 -4.81 0.19
CA VAL A 157 3.37 -4.26 1.10
C VAL A 157 3.99 -5.34 1.99
N ALA A 158 3.21 -6.35 2.38
CA ALA A 158 3.67 -7.46 3.19
C ALA A 158 4.89 -8.19 2.60
N VAL A 159 4.95 -8.29 1.27
CA VAL A 159 6.06 -8.95 0.57
C VAL A 159 7.02 -7.94 -0.05
N ALA A 160 6.51 -6.95 -0.80
CA ALA A 160 7.38 -6.03 -1.53
C ALA A 160 7.94 -4.88 -0.68
N GLY A 161 7.43 -4.69 0.55
CA GLY A 161 7.64 -3.47 1.31
C GLY A 161 6.83 -2.29 0.75
N PRO A 162 6.93 -1.10 1.36
CA PRO A 162 6.20 0.08 0.90
C PRO A 162 6.80 0.61 -0.40
N ILE A 163 6.10 0.40 -1.52
CA ILE A 163 6.44 1.00 -2.81
C ILE A 163 5.53 2.21 -3.07
N GLY A 164 6.11 3.41 -2.97
CA GLY A 164 5.41 4.67 -3.21
C GLY A 164 5.19 5.00 -4.68
N PHE A 165 4.41 6.05 -4.95
CA PHE A 165 4.14 6.66 -6.26
C PHE A 165 3.37 5.80 -7.28
N VAL A 166 3.48 4.48 -7.26
CA VAL A 166 2.73 3.59 -8.17
C VAL A 166 1.23 3.86 -8.05
N GLY A 167 0.69 3.91 -6.83
CA GLY A 167 -0.72 4.22 -6.58
C GLY A 167 -1.18 5.64 -6.94
N LEU A 168 -0.25 6.56 -7.25
CA LEU A 168 -0.58 7.92 -7.69
C LEU A 168 -0.45 8.07 -9.21
N VAL A 169 0.66 7.60 -9.77
CA VAL A 169 1.00 7.74 -11.20
C VAL A 169 0.12 6.84 -12.06
N VAL A 170 -0.03 5.57 -11.68
CA VAL A 170 -0.66 4.55 -12.51
C VAL A 170 -2.16 4.80 -12.71
N PRO A 171 -2.98 5.10 -11.68
CA PRO A 171 -4.39 5.42 -11.89
C PRO A 171 -4.58 6.68 -12.74
N HIS A 172 -3.65 7.63 -12.67
CA HIS A 172 -3.70 8.83 -13.50
C HIS A 172 -3.42 8.53 -14.98
N MET A 173 -2.43 7.70 -15.26
CA MET A 173 -2.18 7.20 -16.62
C MET A 173 -3.37 6.41 -17.15
N ALA A 174 -3.93 5.50 -16.34
CA ALA A 174 -5.09 4.70 -16.73
C ALA A 174 -6.31 5.56 -17.04
N ARG A 175 -6.57 6.63 -16.25
CA ARG A 175 -7.65 7.59 -16.54
C ARG A 175 -7.48 8.32 -17.87
N ARG A 176 -6.23 8.60 -18.28
CA ARG A 176 -5.94 9.25 -19.56
C ARG A 176 -6.07 8.32 -20.75
N LEU A 177 -5.71 7.05 -20.57
CA LEU A 177 -5.77 6.04 -21.65
C LEU A 177 -7.20 5.52 -21.88
N VAL A 178 -7.97 5.35 -20.80
CA VAL A 178 -9.34 4.85 -20.87
C VAL A 178 -10.25 5.83 -20.12
N ALA A 179 -10.72 6.86 -20.82
CA ALA A 179 -11.62 7.86 -20.22
C ALA A 179 -13.04 7.30 -20.04
N GLY A 180 -13.73 7.68 -18.96
CA GLY A 180 -15.15 7.37 -18.75
C GLY A 180 -15.52 5.92 -18.39
N PHE A 181 -14.64 4.94 -18.62
CA PHE A 181 -14.92 3.52 -18.38
C PHE A 181 -14.12 2.94 -17.21
N LEU A 182 -14.70 2.93 -16.01
CA LEU A 182 -14.04 2.49 -14.77
C LEU A 182 -13.49 1.04 -14.82
N PRO A 183 -14.21 0.02 -15.35
CA PRO A 183 -13.65 -1.33 -15.45
C PRO A 183 -12.38 -1.39 -16.28
N GLY A 184 -12.36 -0.72 -17.43
CA GLY A 184 -11.16 -0.62 -18.27
C GLY A 184 -10.04 0.15 -17.59
N GLN A 185 -10.35 1.20 -16.82
CA GLN A 185 -9.35 1.91 -16.01
C GLN A 185 -8.70 1.01 -14.96
N LEU A 186 -9.46 0.14 -14.29
CA LEU A 186 -8.88 -0.82 -13.32
C LEU A 186 -7.97 -1.84 -14.01
N MET A 187 -8.39 -2.39 -15.15
CA MET A 187 -7.57 -3.33 -15.91
C MET A 187 -6.27 -2.68 -16.40
N VAL A 188 -6.37 -1.49 -17.00
CA VAL A 188 -5.21 -0.73 -17.47
C VAL A 188 -4.30 -0.34 -16.31
N ALA A 189 -4.86 0.03 -15.15
CA ALA A 189 -4.06 0.30 -13.95
C ALA A 189 -3.30 -0.95 -13.46
N ALA A 190 -3.93 -2.14 -13.49
CA ALA A 190 -3.25 -3.38 -13.11
C ALA A 190 -2.10 -3.73 -14.07
N VAL A 191 -2.31 -3.59 -15.38
CA VAL A 191 -1.30 -3.85 -16.41
C VAL A 191 -0.15 -2.84 -16.34
N ILE A 192 -0.44 -1.54 -16.27
CA ILE A 192 0.60 -0.51 -16.20
C ILE A 192 1.35 -0.58 -14.86
N GLY A 193 0.66 -0.87 -13.76
CA GLY A 193 1.27 -1.03 -12.45
C GLY A 193 2.24 -2.20 -12.39
N SER A 194 1.82 -3.37 -12.88
CA SER A 194 2.72 -4.54 -12.97
C SER A 194 3.92 -4.26 -13.87
N LEU A 195 3.70 -3.69 -15.06
CA LEU A 195 4.78 -3.34 -15.98
C LEU A 195 5.76 -2.33 -15.37
N LEU A 196 5.27 -1.27 -14.73
CA LEU A 196 6.11 -0.24 -14.10
C LEU A 196 6.99 -0.84 -13.00
N VAL A 197 6.41 -1.67 -12.13
CA VAL A 197 7.14 -2.30 -11.02
C VAL A 197 8.14 -3.33 -11.53
N SER A 198 7.77 -4.15 -12.52
CA SER A 198 8.69 -5.13 -13.13
C SER A 198 9.85 -4.47 -13.86
N LEU A 199 9.61 -3.36 -14.58
CA LEU A 199 10.67 -2.58 -15.21
C LEU A 199 11.58 -1.93 -14.17
N ALA A 200 11.02 -1.38 -13.09
CA ALA A 200 11.81 -0.82 -12.00
C ALA A 200 12.68 -1.90 -11.33
N ASP A 201 12.16 -3.10 -11.10
CA ASP A 201 12.96 -4.22 -10.59
C ASP A 201 14.10 -4.62 -11.54
N LEU A 202 13.81 -4.75 -12.83
CA LEU A 202 14.81 -5.07 -13.85
C LEU A 202 15.93 -4.03 -13.89
N VAL A 203 15.57 -2.74 -13.92
CA VAL A 203 16.53 -1.63 -13.90
C VAL A 203 17.35 -1.64 -12.61
N GLY A 204 16.72 -1.90 -11.47
CA GLY A 204 17.40 -1.95 -10.16
C GLY A 204 18.46 -3.04 -10.05
N ARG A 205 18.28 -4.16 -10.76
CA ARG A 205 19.24 -5.28 -10.82
C ARG A 205 20.40 -5.05 -11.78
N VAL A 206 20.19 -4.24 -12.83
CA VAL A 206 21.16 -4.10 -13.93
C VAL A 206 22.06 -2.87 -13.75
N VAL A 207 21.52 -1.76 -13.22
CA VAL A 207 22.23 -0.46 -13.27
C VAL A 207 23.44 -0.37 -12.33
N VAL A 208 23.42 -1.01 -11.15
CA VAL A 208 24.48 -0.83 -10.14
C VAL A 208 25.06 -2.16 -9.66
N GLN A 209 25.46 -3.04 -10.57
CA GLN A 209 26.13 -4.28 -10.19
C GLN A 209 27.42 -4.01 -9.38
N PRO A 210 27.72 -4.77 -8.30
CA PRO A 210 27.03 -5.95 -7.76
C PRO A 210 25.90 -5.64 -6.75
N PHE A 211 25.54 -4.38 -6.55
CA PHE A 211 24.49 -3.95 -5.63
C PHE A 211 23.10 -3.92 -6.32
N GLU A 212 22.04 -4.14 -5.57
CA GLU A 212 20.67 -4.02 -6.09
C GLU A 212 20.00 -2.76 -5.52
N LEU A 213 19.50 -1.90 -6.40
CA LEU A 213 18.69 -0.75 -5.98
C LEU A 213 17.28 -1.19 -5.61
N PRO A 214 16.75 -0.76 -4.45
CA PRO A 214 15.37 -1.03 -4.09
C PRO A 214 14.40 -0.43 -5.12
N VAL A 215 13.40 -1.22 -5.50
CA VAL A 215 12.36 -0.85 -6.47
C VAL A 215 11.64 0.45 -6.06
N GLY A 216 11.39 0.64 -4.76
CA GLY A 216 10.77 1.85 -4.24
C GLY A 216 11.54 3.13 -4.52
N VAL A 217 12.88 3.06 -4.53
CA VAL A 217 13.75 4.21 -4.87
C VAL A 217 13.58 4.58 -6.34
N LEU A 218 13.61 3.61 -7.25
CA LEU A 218 13.42 3.85 -8.68
C LEU A 218 12.02 4.39 -9.00
N CYS A 219 10.99 3.82 -8.37
CA CYS A 219 9.62 4.31 -8.49
C CYS A 219 9.48 5.76 -8.00
N ALA A 220 10.18 6.15 -6.92
CA ALA A 220 10.19 7.53 -6.43
C ALA A 220 10.93 8.48 -7.40
N LEU A 221 12.09 8.07 -7.91
CA LEU A 221 12.87 8.86 -8.87
C LEU A 221 12.10 9.14 -10.16
N LEU A 222 11.26 8.20 -10.62
CA LEU A 222 10.39 8.40 -11.79
C LEU A 222 9.09 9.15 -11.43
N GLY A 223 8.49 8.82 -10.28
CA GLY A 223 7.19 9.31 -9.86
C GLY A 223 7.19 10.79 -9.45
N VAL A 224 8.24 11.25 -8.73
CA VAL A 224 8.33 12.64 -8.25
C VAL A 224 8.39 13.64 -9.42
N PRO A 225 9.28 13.51 -10.42
CA PRO A 225 9.32 14.43 -11.55
C PRO A 225 8.03 14.41 -12.36
N ALA A 226 7.45 13.23 -12.59
CA ALA A 226 6.19 13.08 -13.30
C ALA A 226 5.05 13.82 -12.57
N PHE A 227 4.97 13.69 -11.25
CA PHE A 227 3.95 14.35 -10.45
C PHE A 227 4.16 15.87 -10.41
N LEU A 228 5.39 16.36 -10.20
CA LEU A 228 5.70 17.80 -10.24
C LEU A 228 5.36 18.43 -11.59
N TYR A 229 5.67 17.73 -12.67
CA TYR A 229 5.31 18.17 -14.02
C TYR A 229 3.79 18.26 -14.22
N LEU A 230 3.03 17.29 -13.70
CA LEU A 230 1.57 17.31 -13.75
C LEU A 230 0.98 18.46 -12.92
N LEU A 231 1.52 18.74 -11.74
CA LEU A 231 1.08 19.83 -10.88
C LEU A 231 1.27 21.20 -11.55
N ARG A 232 2.40 21.41 -12.24
CA ARG A 232 2.66 22.64 -13.00
C ARG A 232 1.70 22.87 -14.16
N ARG A 233 1.02 21.83 -14.65
CA ARG A 233 0.09 21.91 -15.78
C ARG A 233 -1.37 22.08 -15.37
N GLN A 234 -1.69 22.04 -14.08
CA GLN A 234 -3.03 22.40 -13.63
C GLN A 234 -3.13 23.93 -13.59
N PRO A 235 -4.03 24.55 -14.37
CA PRO A 235 -4.33 25.96 -14.19
C PRO A 235 -4.88 26.17 -12.77
N GLY A 236 -4.30 27.11 -12.05
CA GLY A 236 -4.77 27.54 -10.73
C GLY A 236 -6.07 28.31 -10.81
#